data_AF-A0A376KY62-F1
#
_entry.id   AF-A0A376KY62-F1
#
_cell.length_a   1.000
_cell.length_b   1.000
_cell.length_c   1.000
_cell.angle_alpha   90.00
_cell.angle_beta   90.00
_cell.angle_gamma   90.00
#
_symmetry.space_group_name_H-M   'P 1'
#
loop_
_entity.id
_entity.type
_entity.pdbx_description
1 polymer ?
#
loop_
_entity_poly.entity_id
_entity_poly.type
_entity_poly.pdbx_seq_one_letter_code
_entity_poly.pdbx_strand_id
1 'polypeptide(L)'
;MQLNGCGGVQFNDTAEAVSVETLEIMQKANEKSGCTNYLPTLITTSDELMKQGVRVMREYLAKHPNQALGLHLEGPWLNLVKKGTHNPNFVRKPDAALVDFLCENADVITKVTLAPEMVPAEVISKLANAGIVVSAGHSNATLKEAKAGFRAGITFATHLYNAMPYITGS
;
A
#
# COMPACT_ATOMS: atom_id res chain seq x y z
N MET A 1 -7.56 9.36 3.08
CA MET A 1 -7.17 9.58 1.67
C MET A 1 -5.80 8.94 1.43
N GLN A 2 -5.55 8.36 0.24
CA GLN A 2 -4.24 7.83 -0.18
C GLN A 2 -3.38 8.99 -0.69
N LEU A 3 -2.19 9.18 -0.11
CA LEU A 3 -1.35 10.33 -0.41
C LEU A 3 0.14 9.95 -0.44
N ASN A 4 0.77 10.15 -1.59
CA ASN A 4 2.20 9.89 -1.80
C ASN A 4 3.06 11.11 -1.41
N GLY A 5 2.48 12.30 -1.36
CA GLY A 5 3.19 13.54 -1.06
C GLY A 5 2.27 14.76 -1.12
N CYS A 6 2.62 15.80 -0.35
CA CYS A 6 2.00 17.13 -0.43
C CYS A 6 2.93 18.15 0.28
N GLY A 7 2.68 19.45 0.10
CA GLY A 7 3.47 20.49 0.79
C GLY A 7 4.93 20.61 0.33
N GLY A 8 5.26 20.15 -0.89
CA GLY A 8 6.60 20.21 -1.45
C GLY A 8 7.49 18.99 -1.16
N VAL A 9 6.98 17.99 -0.42
CA VAL A 9 7.68 16.73 -0.12
C VAL A 9 6.92 15.53 -0.64
N GLN A 10 7.62 14.40 -0.82
CA GLN A 10 7.06 13.12 -1.19
C GLN A 10 7.59 12.04 -0.25
N PHE A 11 6.70 11.15 0.20
CA PHE A 11 7.06 9.94 0.92
C PHE A 11 7.28 8.83 -0.12
N ASN A 12 8.50 8.73 -0.66
CA ASN A 12 8.79 7.97 -1.87
C ASN A 12 10.03 7.05 -1.73
N ASP A 13 10.69 6.74 -2.83
CA ASP A 13 11.70 5.69 -2.97
C ASP A 13 13.12 6.05 -2.50
N THR A 14 13.33 7.18 -1.82
CA THR A 14 14.63 7.51 -1.17
C THR A 14 14.56 7.41 0.35
N ALA A 15 15.70 7.06 0.97
CA ALA A 15 15.78 6.89 2.42
C ALA A 15 15.54 8.22 3.19
N GLU A 16 15.93 9.35 2.61
CA GLU A 16 15.75 10.67 3.21
C GLU A 16 14.27 11.09 3.21
N ALA A 17 13.56 10.74 2.13
CA ALA A 17 12.14 11.01 1.94
C ALA A 17 11.25 10.14 2.85
N VAL A 18 11.70 8.95 3.22
CA VAL A 18 11.00 8.08 4.18
C VAL A 18 11.42 8.45 5.60
N SER A 19 10.87 9.56 6.11
CA SER A 19 11.22 10.13 7.41
C SER A 19 10.01 10.70 8.17
N VAL A 20 10.12 10.80 9.50
CA VAL A 20 9.08 11.40 10.36
C VAL A 20 8.83 12.86 9.98
N GLU A 21 9.89 13.61 9.68
CA GLU A 21 9.80 15.01 9.23
C GLU A 21 8.96 15.14 7.96
N THR A 22 9.12 14.23 6.99
CA THR A 22 8.30 14.22 5.77
C THR A 22 6.81 14.05 6.10
N LEU A 23 6.47 13.15 7.03
CA LEU A 23 5.08 12.99 7.48
C LEU A 23 4.54 14.23 8.18
N GLU A 24 5.33 14.90 9.02
CA GLU A 24 4.94 16.14 9.69
C GLU A 24 4.69 17.29 8.68
N ILE A 25 5.54 17.42 7.65
CA ILE A 25 5.36 18.40 6.58
C ILE A 25 4.08 18.11 5.80
N MET A 26 3.86 16.84 5.44
CA MET A 26 2.64 16.41 4.74
C MET A 26 1.38 16.72 5.57
N GLN A 27 1.38 16.40 6.87
CA GLN A 27 0.27 16.70 7.75
C GLN A 27 -0.02 18.21 7.82
N LYS A 28 1.00 19.05 8.02
CA LYS A 28 0.84 20.52 8.03
C LYS A 28 0.27 21.07 6.72
N ALA A 29 0.60 20.45 5.58
CA ALA A 29 0.05 20.83 4.29
C ALA A 29 -1.41 20.36 4.13
N ASN A 30 -1.73 19.14 4.57
CA ASN A 30 -3.09 18.60 4.57
C ASN A 30 -4.05 19.45 5.41
N GLU A 31 -3.61 19.93 6.58
CA GLU A 31 -4.41 20.80 7.46
C GLU A 31 -4.83 22.10 6.78
N LYS A 32 -3.98 22.67 5.91
CA LYS A 32 -4.32 23.87 5.11
C LYS A 32 -5.44 23.63 4.09
N SER A 33 -5.69 22.37 3.74
CA SER A 33 -6.74 21.96 2.79
C SER A 33 -7.93 21.27 3.48
N GLY A 34 -7.99 21.27 4.82
CA GLY A 34 -9.06 20.65 5.60
C GLY A 34 -8.97 19.12 5.71
N CYS A 35 -7.87 18.51 5.27
CA CYS A 35 -7.62 17.08 5.44
C CYS A 35 -6.95 16.84 6.79
N THR A 36 -7.67 16.23 7.74
CA THR A 36 -7.15 15.96 9.08
C THR A 36 -6.46 14.60 9.20
N ASN A 37 -6.84 13.66 8.33
CA ASN A 37 -6.38 12.27 8.37
C ASN A 37 -6.06 11.71 7.00
N TYR A 38 -4.92 11.04 6.88
CA TYR A 38 -4.46 10.44 5.63
C TYR A 38 -3.68 9.15 5.89
N LEU A 39 -3.44 8.41 4.81
CA LEU A 39 -2.55 7.25 4.81
C LEU A 39 -1.29 7.61 4.01
N PRO A 40 -0.14 7.86 4.67
CA PRO A 40 1.12 7.99 3.94
C PRO A 40 1.34 6.74 3.11
N THR A 41 1.57 6.94 1.82
CA THR A 41 1.62 5.85 0.86
C THR A 41 3.03 5.70 0.32
N LEU A 42 3.63 4.53 0.58
CA LEU A 42 4.91 4.14 0.01
C LEU A 42 4.66 3.21 -1.16
N ILE A 43 5.07 3.64 -2.36
CA ILE A 43 4.94 2.86 -3.60
C ILE A 43 6.03 1.77 -3.68
N THR A 44 5.89 0.87 -4.66
CA THR A 44 6.86 -0.21 -4.95
C THR A 44 8.32 0.24 -4.86
N THR A 45 9.01 -0.29 -3.85
CA THR A 45 10.42 0.00 -3.53
C THR A 45 11.10 -1.26 -2.96
N SER A 46 12.33 -1.16 -2.47
CA SER A 46 13.09 -2.26 -1.85
C SER A 46 12.50 -2.70 -0.50
N ASP A 47 12.85 -3.91 -0.05
CA ASP A 47 12.43 -4.44 1.25
C ASP A 47 12.95 -3.57 2.41
N GLU A 48 14.17 -3.06 2.29
CA GLU A 48 14.82 -2.20 3.28
C GLU A 48 14.03 -0.91 3.47
N LEU A 49 13.58 -0.30 2.39
CA LEU A 49 12.81 0.94 2.46
C LEU A 49 11.39 0.71 2.95
N MET A 50 10.76 -0.42 2.61
CA MET A 50 9.48 -0.83 3.22
C MET A 50 9.62 -0.99 4.74
N LYS A 51 10.66 -1.68 5.21
CA LYS A 51 10.97 -1.84 6.64
C LYS A 51 11.23 -0.49 7.31
N GLN A 52 11.93 0.42 6.62
CA GLN A 52 12.10 1.79 7.10
C GLN A 52 10.78 2.54 7.22
N GLY A 53 9.90 2.46 6.22
CA GLY A 53 8.56 3.07 6.25
C GLY A 53 7.73 2.59 7.45
N VAL A 54 7.80 1.30 7.78
CA VAL A 54 7.16 0.73 8.97
C VAL A 54 7.71 1.34 10.27
N ARG A 55 9.04 1.46 10.41
CA ARG A 55 9.67 2.10 11.58
C ARG A 55 9.26 3.58 11.71
N VAL A 56 9.32 4.32 10.61
CA VAL A 56 8.94 5.74 10.56
C VAL A 56 7.48 5.94 10.94
N MET A 57 6.58 5.10 10.43
CA MET A 57 5.16 5.17 10.78
C MET A 57 4.95 4.90 12.28
N ARG A 58 5.65 3.91 12.85
CA ARG A 58 5.60 3.61 14.28
C ARG A 58 6.07 4.78 15.14
N GLU A 59 7.20 5.38 14.79
CA GLU A 59 7.72 6.56 15.48
C GLU A 59 6.78 7.77 15.38
N TYR A 60 6.15 7.97 14.22
CA TYR A 60 5.18 9.04 14.02
C TYR A 60 3.91 8.83 14.85
N LEU A 61 3.32 7.62 14.84
CA LEU A 61 2.10 7.30 15.60
C LEU A 61 2.30 7.47 17.11
N ALA A 62 3.49 7.18 17.63
CA ALA A 62 3.81 7.39 19.04
C ALA A 62 3.72 8.87 19.47
N LYS A 63 3.88 9.81 18.53
CA LYS A 63 3.80 11.26 18.78
C LYS A 63 2.45 11.86 18.32
N HIS A 64 1.82 11.27 17.32
CA HIS A 64 0.70 11.85 16.56
C HIS A 64 -0.43 10.84 16.32
N PRO A 65 -1.14 10.37 17.36
CA PRO A 65 -2.03 9.22 17.26
C PRO A 65 -3.27 9.42 16.36
N ASN A 66 -3.66 10.67 16.07
CA ASN A 66 -4.90 11.00 15.37
C ASN A 66 -4.69 11.79 14.05
N GLN A 67 -3.49 11.71 13.46
CA GLN A 67 -3.16 12.42 12.21
C GLN A 67 -3.08 11.41 11.05
N ALA A 68 -1.89 10.87 10.76
CA ALA A 68 -1.74 9.73 9.88
C ALA A 68 -2.26 8.45 10.57
N LEU A 69 -3.13 7.69 9.90
CA LEU A 69 -3.83 6.53 10.50
C LEU A 69 -3.07 5.20 10.35
N GLY A 70 -1.82 5.27 9.88
CA GLY A 70 -0.97 4.13 9.57
C GLY A 70 -0.54 4.11 8.10
N LEU A 71 0.36 3.17 7.79
CA LEU A 71 1.05 3.09 6.51
C LEU A 71 0.16 2.44 5.45
N HIS A 72 0.20 2.99 4.23
CA HIS A 72 -0.26 2.30 3.04
C HIS A 72 0.93 1.86 2.20
N LEU A 73 1.07 0.57 1.97
CA LEU A 73 2.06 -0.01 1.06
C LEU A 73 1.39 -0.28 -0.29
N GLU A 74 1.76 0.45 -1.34
CA GLU A 74 1.22 0.27 -2.68
C GLU A 74 2.21 -0.51 -3.55
N GLY A 75 2.06 -1.83 -3.56
CA GLY A 75 3.08 -2.77 -4.06
C GLY A 75 3.92 -3.38 -2.94
N PRO A 76 4.94 -4.17 -3.28
CA PRO A 76 5.57 -4.33 -4.60
C PRO A 76 4.97 -5.45 -5.47
N TRP A 77 3.95 -6.15 -4.98
CA TRP A 77 3.39 -7.34 -5.64
C TRP A 77 2.32 -7.01 -6.67
N LEU A 78 2.75 -6.33 -7.73
CA LEU A 78 1.88 -5.76 -8.76
C LEU A 78 2.03 -6.50 -10.09
N ASN A 79 1.13 -6.26 -11.03
CA ASN A 79 1.27 -6.71 -12.42
C ASN A 79 2.01 -5.65 -13.24
N LEU A 80 3.12 -6.04 -13.87
CA LEU A 80 3.94 -5.13 -14.69
C LEU A 80 3.16 -4.51 -15.86
N VAL A 81 2.15 -5.19 -16.40
CA VAL A 81 1.28 -4.66 -17.46
C VAL A 81 0.51 -3.42 -16.98
N LYS A 82 0.21 -3.35 -15.68
CA LYS A 82 -0.56 -2.27 -15.03
C LYS A 82 0.30 -1.50 -14.03
N LYS A 83 1.62 -1.46 -14.23
CA LYS A 83 2.58 -0.82 -13.31
C LYS A 83 2.34 0.67 -13.05
N GLY A 84 1.68 1.40 -13.96
CA GLY A 84 1.53 2.86 -13.81
C GLY A 84 2.88 3.55 -13.63
N THR A 85 3.01 4.31 -12.53
CA THR A 85 4.24 5.03 -12.15
C THR A 85 5.24 4.18 -11.35
N HIS A 86 4.95 2.91 -11.08
CA HIS A 86 5.82 2.06 -10.28
C HIS A 86 7.08 1.66 -11.06
N ASN A 87 8.23 1.70 -10.37
CA ASN A 87 9.49 1.26 -10.95
C ASN A 87 9.46 -0.27 -11.16
N PRO A 88 9.55 -0.75 -12.42
CA PRO A 88 9.44 -2.17 -12.73
C PRO A 88 10.53 -3.02 -12.09
N ASN A 89 11.70 -2.43 -11.79
CA ASN A 89 12.82 -3.15 -11.19
C ASN A 89 12.54 -3.63 -9.76
N PHE A 90 11.57 -3.01 -9.08
CA PHE A 90 11.15 -3.41 -7.74
C PHE A 90 9.88 -4.26 -7.75
N VAL A 91 9.18 -4.41 -8.87
CA VAL A 91 7.99 -5.28 -8.92
C VAL A 91 8.44 -6.74 -8.81
N ARG A 92 7.96 -7.45 -7.79
CA ARG A 92 8.40 -8.80 -7.44
C ARG A 92 7.26 -9.64 -6.89
N LYS A 93 7.47 -10.95 -6.79
CA LYS A 93 6.54 -11.85 -6.10
C LYS A 93 6.71 -11.72 -4.57
N PRO A 94 5.68 -12.07 -3.78
CA PRO A 94 5.80 -12.13 -2.33
C PRO A 94 6.90 -13.10 -1.90
N ASP A 95 7.73 -12.66 -0.96
CA ASP A 95 8.64 -13.49 -0.20
C ASP A 95 8.07 -13.70 1.21
N ALA A 96 8.28 -14.89 1.78
CA ALA A 96 7.71 -15.24 3.08
C ALA A 96 8.25 -14.35 4.21
N ALA A 97 9.53 -14.01 4.21
CA ALA A 97 10.11 -13.19 5.28
C ALA A 97 9.55 -11.76 5.27
N LEU A 98 9.33 -11.18 4.09
CA LEU A 98 8.68 -9.88 4.00
C LEU A 98 7.21 -9.95 4.42
N VAL A 99 6.46 -10.95 3.97
CA VAL A 99 5.04 -11.12 4.37
C VAL A 99 4.91 -11.23 5.89
N ASP A 100 5.78 -12.03 6.53
CA ASP A 100 5.77 -12.26 7.97
C ASP A 100 6.09 -10.97 8.72
N PHE A 101 7.12 -10.24 8.28
CA PHE A 101 7.46 -8.94 8.82
C PHE A 101 6.29 -7.95 8.75
N LEU A 102 5.55 -7.90 7.62
CA LEU A 102 4.38 -7.02 7.50
C LEU A 102 3.26 -7.43 8.47
N CYS A 103 3.01 -8.73 8.62
CA CYS A 103 1.98 -9.24 9.54
C CYS A 103 2.32 -8.93 11.01
N GLU A 104 3.59 -9.07 11.40
CA GLU A 104 4.08 -8.75 12.76
C GLU A 104 4.01 -7.25 13.07
N ASN A 105 3.92 -6.39 12.04
CA ASN A 105 3.86 -4.94 12.16
C ASN A 105 2.51 -4.36 11.70
N ALA A 106 1.46 -5.18 11.68
CA ALA A 106 0.13 -4.77 11.25
C ALA A 106 -0.46 -3.61 12.08
N ASP A 107 0.02 -3.40 13.30
CA ASP A 107 -0.41 -2.32 14.19
C ASP A 107 -0.09 -0.91 13.65
N VAL A 108 0.85 -0.80 12.70
CA VAL A 108 1.20 0.46 12.03
C VAL A 108 0.94 0.45 10.53
N ILE A 109 0.43 -0.66 9.98
CA ILE A 109 0.14 -0.82 8.55
C ILE A 109 -1.37 -0.92 8.37
N THR A 110 -1.98 0.14 7.84
CA THR A 110 -3.43 0.15 7.60
C THR A 110 -3.80 -0.65 6.36
N LYS A 111 -3.02 -0.53 5.28
CA LYS A 111 -3.42 -1.03 3.96
C LYS A 111 -2.24 -1.54 3.14
N VAL A 112 -2.45 -2.61 2.39
CA VAL A 112 -1.54 -3.09 1.34
C VAL A 112 -2.32 -3.19 0.02
N THR A 113 -1.83 -2.56 -1.04
CA THR A 113 -2.36 -2.72 -2.40
C THR A 113 -1.50 -3.72 -3.17
N LEU A 114 -2.15 -4.73 -3.76
CA LEU A 114 -1.51 -5.79 -4.54
C LEU A 114 -2.34 -6.21 -5.76
N ALA A 115 -1.73 -6.91 -6.70
CA ALA A 115 -2.41 -7.54 -7.82
C ALA A 115 -2.81 -8.98 -7.46
N PRO A 116 -4.12 -9.32 -7.34
CA PRO A 116 -4.57 -10.63 -6.86
C PRO A 116 -4.11 -11.81 -7.70
N GLU A 117 -3.92 -11.64 -9.01
CA GLU A 117 -3.38 -12.67 -9.90
C GLU A 117 -1.87 -12.87 -9.73
N MET A 118 -1.19 -11.91 -9.08
CA MET A 118 0.25 -11.97 -8.85
C MET A 118 0.62 -12.52 -7.47
N VAL A 119 -0.35 -12.70 -6.58
CA VAL A 119 -0.13 -13.05 -5.16
C VAL A 119 -0.91 -14.32 -4.83
N PRO A 120 -0.28 -15.32 -4.18
CA PRO A 120 -1.00 -16.51 -3.72
C PRO A 120 -2.11 -16.17 -2.71
N ALA A 121 -3.21 -16.92 -2.75
CA ALA A 121 -4.37 -16.66 -1.89
C ALA A 121 -4.01 -16.75 -0.39
N GLU A 122 -3.10 -17.64 -0.02
CA GLU A 122 -2.62 -17.80 1.35
C GLU A 122 -1.91 -16.54 1.87
N VAL A 123 -1.19 -15.80 1.02
CA VAL A 123 -0.54 -14.55 1.39
C VAL A 123 -1.57 -13.46 1.65
N ILE A 124 -2.60 -13.37 0.78
CA ILE A 124 -3.72 -12.44 0.96
C ILE A 124 -4.44 -12.72 2.28
N SER A 125 -4.78 -13.97 2.54
CA SER A 125 -5.44 -14.38 3.79
C SER A 125 -4.57 -14.11 5.01
N LYS A 126 -3.25 -14.33 4.93
CA LYS A 126 -2.34 -14.06 6.04
C LYS A 126 -2.31 -12.58 6.42
N LEU A 127 -2.24 -11.69 5.43
CA LEU A 127 -2.29 -10.23 5.66
C LEU A 127 -3.63 -9.78 6.24
N ALA A 128 -4.73 -10.26 5.66
CA ALA A 128 -6.08 -9.94 6.13
C ALA A 128 -6.30 -10.40 7.58
N ASN A 129 -5.85 -11.62 7.92
CA ASN A 129 -5.96 -12.17 9.27
C ASN A 129 -5.07 -11.43 10.28
N ALA A 130 -3.98 -10.80 9.83
CA ALA A 130 -3.16 -9.92 10.66
C ALA A 130 -3.82 -8.56 10.95
N GLY A 131 -4.96 -8.25 10.31
CA GLY A 131 -5.69 -6.99 10.47
C GLY A 131 -5.35 -5.92 9.44
N ILE A 132 -4.56 -6.25 8.41
CA ILE A 132 -4.21 -5.32 7.33
C ILE A 132 -5.34 -5.32 6.28
N VAL A 133 -5.80 -4.13 5.87
CA VAL A 133 -6.73 -4.01 4.74
C VAL A 133 -5.99 -4.36 3.45
N VAL A 134 -6.40 -5.45 2.80
CA VAL A 134 -5.86 -5.81 1.48
C VAL A 134 -6.71 -5.20 0.38
N SER A 135 -6.05 -4.47 -0.52
CA SER A 135 -6.65 -3.79 -1.66
C SER A 135 -6.19 -4.39 -2.99
N ALA A 136 -7.12 -4.61 -3.92
CA ALA A 136 -6.77 -4.95 -5.30
C ALA A 136 -6.39 -3.68 -6.09
N GLY A 137 -5.22 -3.67 -6.73
CA GLY A 137 -4.76 -2.57 -7.57
C GLY A 137 -3.61 -3.01 -8.49
N HIS A 138 -3.32 -2.22 -9.53
CA HIS A 138 -2.29 -2.53 -10.55
C HIS A 138 -2.37 -3.97 -11.07
N SER A 139 -3.60 -4.41 -11.34
CA SER A 139 -3.96 -5.78 -11.65
C SER A 139 -4.53 -5.88 -13.06
N ASN A 140 -4.17 -6.96 -13.76
CA ASN A 140 -4.78 -7.41 -15.00
C ASN A 140 -5.56 -8.72 -14.79
N ALA A 141 -6.08 -8.92 -13.58
CA ALA A 141 -6.80 -10.13 -13.21
C ALA A 141 -8.05 -10.36 -14.07
N THR A 142 -8.25 -11.60 -14.46
CA THR A 142 -9.56 -12.09 -14.91
C THR A 142 -10.57 -12.03 -13.76
N LEU A 143 -11.86 -12.12 -14.10
CA LEU A 143 -12.94 -12.19 -13.09
C LEU A 143 -12.73 -13.36 -12.11
N LYS A 144 -12.19 -14.49 -12.58
CA LYS A 144 -11.93 -15.68 -11.75
C LYS A 144 -10.84 -15.41 -10.72
N GLU A 145 -9.74 -14.79 -11.13
CA GLU A 145 -8.61 -14.43 -10.26
C GLU A 145 -9.00 -13.34 -9.26
N ALA A 146 -9.70 -12.30 -9.71
CA ALA A 146 -10.23 -11.26 -8.84
C ALA A 146 -11.15 -11.86 -7.76
N LYS A 147 -12.11 -12.70 -8.16
CA LYS A 147 -12.99 -13.41 -7.21
C LYS A 147 -12.23 -14.30 -6.23
N ALA A 148 -11.12 -14.92 -6.65
CA ALA A 148 -10.28 -15.69 -5.75
C ALA A 148 -9.60 -14.79 -4.71
N GLY A 149 -9.07 -13.64 -5.11
CA GLY A 149 -8.51 -12.63 -4.20
C GLY A 149 -9.54 -12.08 -3.20
N PHE A 150 -10.75 -11.75 -3.65
CA PHE A 150 -11.83 -11.31 -2.76
C PHE A 150 -12.22 -12.38 -1.74
N ARG A 151 -12.33 -13.66 -2.17
CA ARG A 151 -12.57 -14.77 -1.24
C ARG A 151 -11.43 -14.98 -0.24
N ALA A 152 -10.20 -14.63 -0.61
CA ALA A 152 -9.03 -14.76 0.24
C ALA A 152 -8.88 -13.61 1.26
N GLY A 153 -9.66 -12.53 1.16
CA GLY A 153 -9.67 -11.44 2.16
C GLY A 153 -9.45 -10.03 1.60
N ILE A 154 -9.39 -9.84 0.27
CA ILE A 154 -9.40 -8.49 -0.30
C ILE A 154 -10.75 -7.82 0.00
N THR A 155 -10.71 -6.61 0.56
CA THR A 155 -11.91 -5.83 0.94
C THR A 155 -11.92 -4.42 0.35
N PHE A 156 -10.84 -4.01 -0.32
CA PHE A 156 -10.73 -2.70 -0.96
C PHE A 156 -10.27 -2.83 -2.42
N ALA A 157 -10.50 -1.79 -3.20
CA ALA A 157 -9.92 -1.67 -4.54
C ALA A 157 -9.33 -0.27 -4.72
N THR A 158 -8.05 -0.19 -5.06
CA THR A 158 -7.32 1.05 -5.26
C THR A 158 -7.49 1.47 -6.72
N HIS A 159 -8.12 2.64 -6.95
CA HIS A 159 -8.41 3.20 -8.28
C HIS A 159 -9.23 2.27 -9.19
N LEU A 160 -10.43 1.91 -8.72
CA LEU A 160 -11.46 1.28 -9.54
C LEU A 160 -11.57 2.04 -10.88
N TYR A 161 -11.45 1.33 -12.01
CA TYR A 161 -11.47 1.80 -13.42
C TYR A 161 -10.16 2.00 -14.19
N ASN A 162 -8.96 1.99 -13.59
CA ASN A 162 -7.72 2.10 -14.41
C ASN A 162 -7.23 0.77 -15.04
N ALA A 163 -7.91 -0.36 -14.84
CA ALA A 163 -7.39 -1.65 -15.30
C ALA A 163 -8.36 -2.84 -15.42
N MET A 164 -9.69 -2.69 -15.36
CA MET A 164 -10.60 -3.84 -15.52
C MET A 164 -11.13 -3.94 -16.96
N PRO A 165 -11.09 -5.11 -17.63
CA PRO A 165 -11.77 -5.29 -18.91
C PRO A 165 -13.29 -5.10 -18.72
N TYR A 166 -13.93 -4.43 -19.67
CA TYR A 166 -15.38 -4.25 -19.71
C TYR A 166 -16.09 -5.61 -19.59
N ILE A 167 -17.12 -5.69 -18.74
CA ILE A 167 -18.07 -6.79 -18.79
C ILE A 167 -18.85 -6.63 -20.11
N THR A 168 -18.49 -7.39 -21.14
CA THR A 168 -19.36 -7.59 -22.31
C THR A 168 -20.27 -8.76 -21.99
N GLY A 169 -21.51 -8.44 -21.61
CA GLY A 169 -22.59 -9.42 -21.58
C GLY A 169 -23.10 -9.69 -22.98
N SER A 170 -22.99 -10.94 -23.41
CA SER A 170 -23.81 -11.58 -24.44
C SER A 170 -23.67 -13.09 -24.25
#